data_AF-A0A0N1CZX8-F1
#
_entry.id   AF-A0A0N1CZX8-F1
#
_cell.length_a   1.000
_cell.length_b   1.000
_cell.length_c   1.000
_cell.angle_alpha   90.00
_cell.angle_beta   90.00
_cell.angle_gamma   90.00
#
_symmetry.space_group_name_H-M   'P 1'
#
loop_
_entity.id
_entity.type
_entity.pdbx_description
1 polymer ?
#
loop_
_entity_poly.entity_id
_entity_poly.type
_entity_poly.pdbx_seq_one_letter_code
_entity_poly.pdbx_strand_id
1 'polypeptide(L)' 'MEKFQDAGLAVNIVDVTENPDALVYIKEDLGYLSAPVVVVSEHDHWSGLRLDNIMRVIAGGGGDDETVGE' A
#
# COMPACT_ATOMS: atom_id res chain seq x y z
N MET A 1 1.80 -11.02 0.99
CA MET A 1 2.91 -10.30 0.31
C MET A 1 3.43 -11.07 -0.90
N GLU A 2 3.52 -12.40 -0.84
CA GLU A 2 3.96 -13.27 -1.96
C GLU A 2 3.26 -12.96 -3.30
N LYS A 3 1.97 -12.62 -3.28
CA LYS A 3 1.17 -12.30 -4.48
C LYS A 3 1.70 -11.13 -5.32
N PHE A 4 2.29 -10.11 -4.69
CA PHE A 4 2.80 -8.97 -5.44
C PHE A 4 4.16 -9.25 -6.08
N GLN A 5 5.03 -9.98 -5.37
CA GLN A 5 6.32 -10.41 -5.90
C GLN A 5 6.15 -11.44 -7.03
N ASP A 6 5.19 -12.36 -6.89
CA ASP A 6 4.79 -13.31 -7.93
C ASP A 6 4.25 -12.61 -9.19
N ALA A 7 3.56 -11.48 -9.01
CA ALA A 7 3.14 -10.60 -10.10
C ALA A 7 4.27 -9.75 -10.71
N GLY A 8 5.50 -9.84 -10.20
CA GLY A 8 6.63 -9.05 -10.67
C GLY A 8 6.59 -7.57 -10.27
N LEU A 9 5.78 -7.21 -9.27
CA LEU A 9 5.72 -5.85 -8.76
C LEU A 9 6.83 -5.58 -7.75
N ALA A 10 7.45 -4.40 -7.84
CA ALA A 10 8.41 -3.93 -6.86
C ALA A 10 7.69 -3.55 -5.57
N VAL A 11 7.82 -4.37 -4.54
CA VAL A 11 7.22 -4.11 -3.22
C VAL A 11 8.31 -3.91 -2.20
N ASN A 12 8.27 -2.77 -1.51
CA ASN A 12 9.15 -2.50 -0.38
C ASN A 12 8.51 -3.02 0.91
N ILE A 13 9.16 -3.98 1.56
CA ILE A 13 8.70 -4.49 2.86
C ILE A 13 9.37 -3.66 3.94
N VAL A 14 8.57 -2.91 4.69
CA VAL A 14 9.03 -2.13 5.83
C VAL A 14 8.52 -2.77 7.11
N ASP A 15 9.44 -3.20 7.98
CA ASP A 15 9.09 -3.67 9.31
C ASP A 15 8.84 -2.47 10.23
N VAL A 16 7.57 -2.24 10.56
CA VAL A 16 7.14 -1.13 11.44
C VAL A 16 7.52 -1.34 12.90
N THR A 17 7.97 -2.53 13.29
CA THR A 17 8.49 -2.79 14.65
C THR A 17 9.95 -2.38 14.80
N GLU A 18 10.71 -2.45 13.71
CA GLU A 18 12.11 -2.00 13.66
C GLU A 18 12.26 -0.56 13.14
N ASN A 19 11.25 -0.04 12.44
CA ASN A 19 11.22 1.32 11.92
C ASN A 19 10.15 2.19 12.62
N PRO A 20 10.53 3.00 13.63
CA PRO A 20 9.59 3.83 14.36
C PRO A 20 8.95 4.93 13.49
N ASP A 21 9.67 5.47 12.50
CA ASP A 21 9.12 6.47 11.57
C ASP A 21 7.98 5.88 10.73
N ALA A 22 8.13 4.64 10.25
CA ALA A 22 7.07 3.94 9.53
C ALA A 22 5.85 3.68 10.43
N LEU A 23 6.07 3.35 11.71
CA LEU A 23 5.00 3.17 12.69
C LEU A 23 4.23 4.47 12.95
N VAL A 24 4.94 5.60 13.05
CA VAL A 24 4.34 6.93 13.19
C VAL A 24 3.54 7.27 11.95
N TYR A 25 4.11 7.07 10.75
CA TYR A 25 3.42 7.34 9.49
C TYR A 25 2.10 6.56 9.37
N ILE A 26 2.10 5.25 9.63
CA ILE A 26 0.84 4.49 9.52
C ILE A 26 -0.20 4.89 10.57
N LYS A 27 0.22 5.38 11.74
CA LYS A 27 -0.69 5.71 12.85
C LYS A 27 -1.19 7.15 12.79
N GLU A 28 -0.29 8.10 12.60
CA GLU A 28 -0.58 9.54 12.67
C GLU A 28 -1.03 10.07 11.30
N ASP A 29 -0.35 9.70 10.21
CA ASP A 29 -0.68 10.16 8.86
C ASP A 29 -1.84 9.36 8.25
N LEU A 30 -1.77 8.03 8.30
CA LEU A 30 -2.80 7.16 7.70
C LEU A 30 -3.94 6.77 8.66
N GLY A 31 -3.75 6.94 9.97
CA GLY A 31 -4.78 6.60 10.97
C GLY A 31 -4.96 5.10 11.22
N TYR A 32 -4.06 4.24 10.77
CA TYR A 32 -4.15 2.79 10.97
C TYR A 32 -3.55 2.36 12.31
N LEU A 33 -4.36 1.61 13.06
CA LEU A 33 -4.00 1.05 14.35
C LEU A 33 -3.66 -0.44 14.29
N SER A 34 -3.69 -1.04 13.09
CA SER A 34 -3.51 -2.48 12.90
C SER A 34 -2.72 -2.76 11.63
N ALA A 35 -1.71 -3.61 11.75
CA ALA A 35 -0.96 -4.18 10.65
C ALA A 35 -1.62 -5.49 10.18
N PRO A 36 -1.45 -5.90 8.90
CA PRO A 36 -0.63 -5.28 7.86
C PRO A 36 -1.30 -4.08 7.19
N VAL A 37 -0.50 -3.09 6.77
CA VAL A 37 -0.92 -1.95 5.93
C VAL A 37 -0.22 -2.05 4.59
N VAL A 38 -0.96 -1.84 3.50
CA VAL A 38 -0.41 -1.76 2.14
C VAL A 38 -0.64 -0.34 1.64
N VAL A 39 0.44 0.27 1.14
CA VAL A 39 0.45 1.60 0.55
C VAL A 39 0.90 1.44 -0.90
N VAL A 40 0.06 1.88 -1.83
CA VAL A 40 0.38 1.91 -3.27
C VAL A 40 0.79 3.32 -3.65
N SER A 41 0.01 4.31 -3.21
CA SER A 41 0.25 5.76 -3.39
C SER A 41 -0.24 6.53 -2.17
N GLU A 42 0.04 7.83 -2.09
CA GLU A 42 -0.41 8.68 -0.98
C GLU A 42 -1.93 8.63 -0.78
N HIS A 43 -2.69 8.55 -1.87
CA HIS A 43 -4.16 8.46 -1.84
C HIS A 43 -4.71 7.03 -1.93
N ASP A 44 -3.87 6.02 -2.20
CA ASP A 44 -4.30 4.63 -2.35
C ASP A 44 -3.53 3.74 -1.37
N HIS A 45 -4.15 3.55 -0.21
CA HIS A 45 -3.65 2.74 0.89
C HIS A 45 -4.80 2.03 1.60
N TRP A 46 -4.53 0.86 2.16
CA TRP A 46 -5.50 0.11 2.94
C TRP A 46 -4.85 -0.74 4.02
N SER A 47 -5.63 -1.12 5.03
CA SER A 47 -5.23 -2.11 6.03
C SER A 47 -5.85 -3.49 5.74
N GLY A 48 -5.11 -4.53 6.10
CA GLY A 48 -5.52 -5.93 5.98
C GLY A 48 -5.28 -6.56 4.60
N LEU A 49 -5.67 -7.84 4.49
CA LEU A 49 -5.50 -8.64 3.29
C LEU A 49 -6.73 -8.54 2.37
N ARG A 50 -6.83 -7.43 1.65
CA ARG A 50 -7.91 -7.17 0.68
C ARG A 50 -7.54 -7.73 -0.70
N LEU A 51 -8.00 -8.94 -0.99
CA LEU A 51 -7.74 -9.63 -2.27
C LEU A 51 -8.19 -8.80 -3.48
N ASP A 52 -9.34 -8.15 -3.36
CA ASP A 52 -9.88 -7.18 -4.31
C ASP A 52 -8.87 -6.08 -4.68
N ASN A 53 -8.33 -5.37 -3.68
CA ASN A 53 -7.32 -4.33 -3.92
C ASN A 53 -6.00 -4.90 -4.46
N ILE A 54 -5.56 -6.05 -3.95
CA ILE A 54 -4.34 -6.72 -4.42
C ILE A 54 -4.46 -7.06 -5.91
N MET A 55 -5.58 -7.64 -6.34
CA MET A 55 -5.82 -7.97 -7.75
C MET A 55 -5.88 -6.72 -8.62
N ARG A 56 -6.52 -5.64 -8.16
CA ARG A 56 -6.56 -4.35 -8.86
C ARG A 56 -5.16 -3.80 -9.10
N VAL A 57 -4.29 -3.80 -8.08
CA VAL A 57 -2.92 -3.29 -8.18
C VAL A 57 -2.06 -4.17 -9.09
N ILE A 58 -2.19 -5.49 -8.97
CA ILE A 58 -1.54 -6.45 -9.88
C ILE A 58 -1.97 -6.23 -11.32
N ALA A 59 -3.23 -5.87 -11.56
CA ALA A 59 -3.74 -5.53 -12.89
C ALA A 59 -3.29 -4.15 -13.41
N GLY A 60 -2.49 -3.40 -12.64
CA GLY A 60 -1.98 -2.08 -13.01
C GLY A 60 -2.85 -0.90 -12.57
N GLY A 61 -3.87 -1.11 -11.74
CA GLY A 61 -4.81 -0.08 -11.30
C GLY A 61 -4.36 0.77 -10.11
N GLY A 62 -3.04 0.96 -9.94
CA GLY A 62 -2.48 1.89 -8.95
C GLY A 62 -2.85 3.32 -9.34
N GLY A 63 -3.58 4.01 -8.46
CA GLY A 63 -4.18 5.30 -8.78
C GLY A 63 -3.14 6.42 -8.78
N ASP A 64 -2.58 6.71 -9.94
CA ASP A 64 -2.10 8.03 -10.36
C ASP A 64 -2.44 8.24 -11.85
N ASP A 65 -3.69 7.98 -12.21
CA ASP A 65 -4.27 8.63 -13.39
C ASP A 65 -4.71 10.04 -12.98
N GLU A 66 -3.72 10.94 -12.81
CA GLU A 66 -3.99 12.37 -12.92
C GLU A 66 -4.34 12.64 -14.40
N THR A 67 -5.57 12.32 -14.82
CA THR A 67 -6.16 13.01 -15.95
C THR A 67 -6.26 14.47 -15.56
N VAL A 68 -5.24 15.25 -15.92
CA VAL A 68 -5.35 16.69 -16.12
C VAL A 68 -6.45 16.87 -17.15
N GLY A 69 -7.67 17.05 -16.67
CA GLY A 69 -8.78 17.51 -17.48
C GLY A 69 -8.41 18.86 -18.06
N GLU A 70 -8.52 18.94 -19.38
CA GLU A 70 -8.23 20.10 -20.24
C GLU A 70 -8.85 21.42 -19.74
#